data_AF-A0A1Q9RZL5-F1
#
_entry.id   AF-A0A1Q9RZL5-F1
#
_cell.length_a   1.000
_cell.length_b   1.000
_cell.length_c   1.000
_cell.angle_alpha   90.00
_cell.angle_beta   90.00
_cell.angle_gamma   90.00
#
_symmetry.space_group_name_H-M   'P 1'
#
loop_
_entity.id
_entity.type
_entity.pdbx_description
1 polymer ?
#
loop_
_entity_poly.entity_id
_entity_poly.type
_entity_poly.pdbx_seq_one_letter_code
_entity_poly.pdbx_strand_id
1 'polypeptide(L)'
;MTIRLADNFASHFEHIADLAPDRQAVVVGDRELTWARFDEQADRLAGHLAARGVGAGDRVALDARNSPEYVVALHALYKLMALPVNVNYRYRATEVRYLLESSAARAVIVDDDLADVVAEAAQELPGCDLLVRIGKDGGFGPEVAAADRHPRRPRGDTEWRLYTGGTTGYPKAVLGSHTERLRSVRSGGFATLGLAGVDEVEALHQALDIDPHGPRGMVQLPASPLMHGTGLYSALGALSVGAPLVLLAGTGITGAGLLAAIARHRVTDLVIVGDAFGLRLLDALDEAAAAGRAPGIGSLRRIRSIGSVWSPGVKRRLLAHADVALSDTIASAEGGVYARSETTRASLAEAGGDDETGTFELAPGARLLDEDGHDVVPGSGVVGTLAAPVVPEAPTTATRRGRRARSATSTASGTRCRATSRHWAPTGGCGCSGGAVRWSTPAARRCSPTRWSSSCAPTPPCATPWCSVSRTPTSATPSPRWCRCRVAPTPGRTSSPPSWEPGSPGTRSPAGSSSCPRCSGSTPARPTWGGRAAGSRPRRRRARREPTPPVSRHP
;
A
#
# COMPACT_ATOMS: atom_id res chain seq x y z
N MET A 1 8.35 -34.68 15.85
CA MET A 1 8.15 -33.32 16.38
C MET A 1 8.20 -32.40 15.18
N THR A 2 7.05 -31.93 14.67
CA THR A 2 7.01 -31.08 13.48
C THR A 2 7.66 -29.74 13.83
N ILE A 3 8.82 -29.45 13.23
CA ILE A 3 9.49 -28.15 13.36
C ILE A 3 8.52 -27.13 12.75
N ARG A 4 8.08 -26.17 13.54
CA ARG A 4 7.27 -25.05 13.06
C ARG A 4 8.13 -23.81 13.05
N LEU A 5 7.94 -22.98 12.02
CA LEU A 5 8.50 -21.63 12.02
C LEU A 5 7.97 -20.84 13.21
N ALA A 6 8.73 -19.82 13.62
CA ALA A 6 8.34 -18.98 14.72
C ALA A 6 6.99 -18.27 14.45
N ASP A 7 6.22 -18.12 15.51
CA ASP A 7 4.90 -17.49 15.51
C ASP A 7 4.96 -15.99 15.91
N ASN A 8 6.16 -15.40 16.00
CA ASN A 8 6.36 -13.99 16.30
C ASN A 8 7.31 -13.35 15.27
N PHE A 9 6.96 -12.15 14.76
CA PHE A 9 7.76 -11.42 13.77
C PHE A 9 9.24 -11.30 14.15
N ALA A 10 9.56 -10.98 15.40
CA ALA A 10 10.95 -10.82 15.82
C ALA A 10 11.73 -12.14 15.72
N SER A 11 11.16 -13.24 16.22
CA SER A 11 11.78 -14.56 16.12
C SER A 11 11.91 -15.04 14.68
N HIS A 12 10.91 -14.73 13.83
CA HIS A 12 10.93 -15.10 12.42
C HIS A 12 12.01 -14.33 11.65
N PHE A 13 12.15 -13.02 11.90
CA PHE A 13 13.17 -12.18 11.28
C PHE A 13 14.59 -12.50 11.78
N GLU A 14 14.76 -12.79 13.07
CA GLU A 14 16.02 -13.29 13.62
C GLU A 14 16.44 -14.60 12.93
N HIS A 15 15.49 -15.50 12.68
CA HIS A 15 15.77 -16.75 11.97
C HIS A 15 16.20 -16.51 10.51
N ILE A 16 15.57 -15.56 9.80
CA ILE A 16 16.01 -15.17 8.46
C ILE A 16 17.42 -14.55 8.50
N ALA A 17 17.71 -13.73 9.51
CA ALA A 17 19.04 -13.14 9.68
C ALA A 17 20.13 -14.18 9.94
N ASP A 18 19.81 -15.28 10.63
CA ASP A 18 20.73 -16.40 10.82
C ASP A 18 20.95 -17.19 9.53
N LEU A 19 19.90 -17.40 8.73
CA LEU A 19 19.97 -18.18 7.49
C LEU A 19 20.60 -17.41 6.32
N ALA A 20 20.41 -16.09 6.25
CA ALA A 20 20.82 -15.26 5.13
C ALA A 20 21.39 -13.89 5.58
N PRO A 21 22.44 -13.84 6.43
CA PRO A 21 22.92 -12.62 7.08
C PRO A 21 23.36 -11.52 6.09
N ASP A 22 23.97 -11.92 4.97
CA ASP A 22 24.53 -11.02 3.96
C ASP A 22 23.51 -10.63 2.87
N ARG A 23 22.31 -11.22 2.88
CA ARG A 23 21.26 -10.89 1.91
C ARG A 23 20.70 -9.50 2.21
N GLN A 24 20.43 -8.74 1.16
CA GLN A 24 19.78 -7.42 1.26
C GLN A 24 18.38 -7.56 1.87
N ALA A 25 18.14 -6.86 2.98
CA ALA A 25 16.84 -6.80 3.65
C ALA A 25 16.07 -5.55 3.22
N VAL A 26 16.69 -4.38 3.33
CA VAL A 26 16.05 -3.08 3.09
C VAL A 26 17.00 -2.15 2.34
N VAL A 27 16.49 -1.40 1.37
CA VAL A 27 17.27 -0.43 0.60
C VAL A 27 16.49 0.85 0.30
N VAL A 28 17.14 2.00 0.47
CA VAL A 28 16.61 3.33 0.14
C VAL A 28 17.71 4.18 -0.50
N GLY A 29 17.56 4.48 -1.78
CA GLY A 29 18.60 5.19 -2.54
C GLY A 29 19.92 4.40 -2.52
N ASP A 30 20.91 4.91 -1.80
CA ASP A 30 22.25 4.31 -1.70
C ASP A 30 22.43 3.54 -0.38
N ARG A 31 21.49 3.69 0.56
CA ARG A 31 21.55 3.09 1.89
C ARG A 31 20.96 1.70 1.85
N GLU A 32 21.80 0.72 2.17
CA GLU A 32 21.45 -0.69 2.18
C GLU A 32 21.69 -1.30 3.57
N LEU A 33 20.70 -2.07 4.04
CA LEU A 33 20.82 -2.94 5.20
C LEU A 33 20.73 -4.40 4.76
N THR A 34 21.75 -5.18 5.07
CA THR A 34 21.67 -6.64 5.06
C THR A 34 20.83 -7.12 6.24
N TRP A 35 20.37 -8.37 6.21
CA TRP A 35 19.61 -8.95 7.33
C TRP A 35 20.38 -8.91 8.65
N ALA A 36 21.69 -9.17 8.66
CA ALA A 36 22.51 -9.07 9.87
C ALA A 36 22.55 -7.65 10.45
N ARG A 37 22.69 -6.62 9.59
CA ARG A 37 22.69 -5.21 10.02
C ARG A 37 21.30 -4.75 10.47
N PHE A 38 20.26 -5.21 9.79
CA PHE A 38 18.87 -4.95 10.16
C PHE A 38 18.55 -5.51 11.54
N ASP A 39 18.93 -6.77 11.81
CA ASP A 39 18.73 -7.42 13.11
C ASP A 39 19.54 -6.74 14.22
N GLU A 40 20.82 -6.42 13.97
CA GLU A 40 21.68 -5.74 14.94
C GLU A 40 21.15 -4.34 15.31
N GLN A 41 20.72 -3.53 14.33
CA GLN A 41 20.19 -2.20 14.62
C GLN A 41 18.90 -2.30 15.45
N ALA A 42 18.05 -3.29 15.17
CA ALA A 42 16.86 -3.55 15.95
C ALA A 42 17.18 -4.03 17.37
N ASP A 43 18.21 -4.86 17.55
CA ASP A 43 18.68 -5.29 18.86
C ASP A 43 19.15 -4.10 19.71
N ARG A 44 19.92 -3.18 19.13
CA ARG A 44 20.43 -1.99 19.83
C ARG A 44 19.30 -1.04 20.21
N LEU A 45 18.37 -0.78 19.29
CA LEU A 45 17.19 0.03 19.58
C LEU A 45 16.32 -0.63 20.65
N ALA A 46 16.10 -1.94 20.57
CA ALA A 46 15.37 -2.68 21.61
C ALA A 46 16.07 -2.59 22.97
N GLY A 47 17.40 -2.70 23.01
CA GLY A 47 18.17 -2.58 24.25
C GLY A 47 18.10 -1.18 24.84
N HIS A 48 18.21 -0.15 24.00
CA HIS A 48 18.04 1.24 24.41
C HIS A 48 16.66 1.53 25.03
N LEU A 49 15.59 1.02 24.40
CA LEU A 49 14.21 1.15 24.86
C LEU A 49 13.97 0.34 26.16
N ALA A 50 14.49 -0.89 26.23
CA ALA A 50 14.40 -1.75 27.41
C ALA A 50 15.10 -1.16 28.63
N ALA A 51 16.28 -0.56 28.44
CA ALA A 51 17.02 0.15 29.51
C ALA A 51 16.23 1.34 30.08
N ARG A 52 15.23 1.85 29.35
CA ARG A 52 14.30 2.92 29.77
C ARG A 52 12.92 2.38 30.18
N GLY A 53 12.83 1.07 30.38
CA GLY A 53 11.66 0.40 30.90
C GLY A 53 10.53 0.20 29.91
N VAL A 54 10.78 0.25 28.59
CA VAL A 54 9.81 -0.22 27.59
C VAL A 54 9.87 -1.74 27.53
N GLY A 55 8.71 -2.40 27.66
CA GLY A 55 8.63 -3.85 27.67
C GLY A 55 7.38 -4.43 27.01
N ALA A 56 7.03 -5.65 27.43
CA ALA A 56 5.92 -6.40 26.86
C ALA A 56 4.59 -5.67 27.09
N GLY A 57 3.81 -5.54 26.02
CA GLY A 57 2.53 -4.84 26.00
C GLY A 57 2.65 -3.32 25.88
N ASP A 58 3.83 -2.72 26.09
CA ASP A 58 4.00 -1.26 26.03
C ASP A 58 3.73 -0.68 24.66
N ARG A 59 3.03 0.45 24.60
CA ARG A 59 2.69 1.14 23.35
C ARG A 59 3.76 2.16 23.04
N VAL A 60 4.31 2.08 21.85
CA VAL A 60 5.32 3.04 21.38
C VAL A 60 4.83 3.65 20.07
N ALA A 61 4.64 4.97 20.08
CA ALA A 61 4.23 5.71 18.91
C ALA A 61 5.38 5.80 17.90
N LEU A 62 5.06 5.63 16.63
CA LEU A 62 6.00 5.70 15.52
C LEU A 62 5.50 6.78 14.54
N ASP A 63 6.08 7.96 14.66
CA ASP A 63 5.79 9.13 13.83
C ASP A 63 6.94 9.41 12.86
N ALA A 64 7.02 8.58 11.84
CA ALA A 64 8.11 8.58 10.89
C ALA A 64 7.61 8.29 9.47
N ARG A 65 8.35 8.79 8.49
CA ARG A 65 8.13 8.46 7.07
C ARG A 65 8.73 7.10 6.73
N ASN A 66 8.56 6.67 5.47
CA ASN A 66 9.18 5.43 5.00
C ASN A 66 10.70 5.58 5.04
N SER A 67 11.35 4.79 5.88
CA SER A 67 12.80 4.73 6.04
C SER A 67 13.20 3.33 6.51
N PRO A 68 14.48 2.94 6.38
CA PRO A 68 14.97 1.73 7.04
C PRO A 68 14.73 1.76 8.55
N GLU A 69 14.85 2.92 9.17
CA GLU A 69 14.62 3.12 10.60
C GLU A 69 13.18 2.80 11.01
N TYR A 70 12.18 3.05 10.15
CA TYR A 70 10.79 2.69 10.42
C TYR A 70 10.64 1.18 10.64
N VAL A 71 11.21 0.36 9.74
CA VAL A 71 11.10 -1.11 9.83
C VAL A 71 12.04 -1.69 10.90
N VAL A 72 13.19 -1.05 11.16
CA VAL A 72 14.06 -1.38 12.30
C VAL A 72 13.33 -1.11 13.62
N ALA A 73 12.61 0.00 13.73
CA ALA A 73 11.80 0.33 14.90
C ALA A 73 10.70 -0.70 15.14
N LEU A 74 9.99 -1.13 14.09
CA LEU A 74 9.01 -2.22 14.22
C LEU A 74 9.65 -3.50 14.76
N HIS A 75 10.78 -3.93 14.18
CA HIS A 75 11.48 -5.14 14.63
C HIS A 75 11.96 -5.02 16.08
N ALA A 76 12.51 -3.87 16.47
CA ALA A 76 12.91 -3.59 17.85
C ALA A 76 11.72 -3.70 18.82
N LEU A 77 10.57 -3.13 18.47
CA LEU A 77 9.37 -3.21 19.30
C LEU A 77 8.84 -4.65 19.40
N TYR A 78 8.89 -5.41 18.30
CA TYR A 78 8.51 -6.84 18.32
C TYR A 78 9.46 -7.66 19.20
N LYS A 79 10.76 -7.37 19.23
CA LYS A 79 11.73 -8.01 20.12
C LYS A 79 11.37 -7.79 21.60
N LEU A 80 10.84 -6.60 21.92
CA LEU A 80 10.37 -6.25 23.26
C LEU A 80 8.99 -6.80 23.60
N MET A 81 8.26 -7.35 22.63
CA MET A 81 6.81 -7.62 22.72
C MET A 81 5.99 -6.34 22.99
N ALA A 82 6.54 -5.18 22.60
CA ALA A 82 5.87 -3.89 22.62
C ALA A 82 4.96 -3.74 21.38
N LEU A 83 3.99 -2.84 21.47
CA LEU A 83 2.92 -2.60 20.52
C LEU A 83 3.18 -1.29 19.75
N PRO A 84 3.58 -1.34 18.47
CA PRO A 84 3.72 -0.14 17.67
C PRO A 84 2.39 0.60 17.50
N VAL A 85 2.42 1.92 17.63
CA VAL A 85 1.30 2.82 17.36
C VAL A 85 1.68 3.70 16.18
N ASN A 86 1.20 3.35 14.99
CA ASN A 86 1.49 4.10 13.77
C ASN A 86 0.85 5.50 13.83
N VAL A 87 1.67 6.54 13.71
CA VAL A 87 1.22 7.93 13.65
C VAL A 87 1.21 8.39 12.20
N ASN A 88 0.21 9.17 11.82
CA ASN A 88 0.23 9.81 10.52
C ASN A 88 1.09 11.07 10.61
N TYR A 89 2.25 11.08 9.94
CA TYR A 89 3.17 12.24 9.92
C TYR A 89 2.57 13.55 9.38
N ARG A 90 1.33 13.53 8.89
CA ARG A 90 0.58 14.73 8.51
C ARG A 90 -0.29 15.30 9.63
N TYR A 91 -0.41 14.59 10.74
CA TYR A 91 -1.17 15.04 11.89
C TYR A 91 -0.52 16.27 12.54
N ARG A 92 -1.37 17.12 13.08
CA ARG A 92 -0.97 18.25 13.92
C ARG A 92 -1.01 17.83 15.39
N ALA A 93 -0.44 18.67 16.25
CA ALA A 93 -0.27 18.35 17.66
C ALA A 93 -1.57 17.86 18.34
N THR A 94 -2.72 18.45 18.01
CA THR A 94 -4.03 18.01 18.53
C THR A 94 -4.36 16.55 18.19
N GLU A 95 -4.12 16.12 16.95
CA GLU A 95 -4.41 14.76 16.49
C GLU A 95 -3.38 13.76 17.03
N VAL A 96 -2.11 14.17 17.10
CA VAL A 96 -1.03 13.40 17.73
C VAL A 96 -1.32 13.19 19.21
N ARG A 97 -1.67 14.25 19.96
CA ARG A 97 -2.04 14.19 21.38
C ARG A 97 -3.18 13.20 21.61
N TYR A 98 -4.26 13.31 20.83
CA TYR A 98 -5.37 12.35 20.93
C TYR A 98 -4.90 10.90 20.74
N LEU A 99 -4.02 10.66 19.76
CA LEU A 99 -3.51 9.32 19.47
C LEU A 99 -2.60 8.80 20.59
N LEU A 100 -1.70 9.63 21.11
CA LEU A 100 -0.82 9.29 22.22
C LEU A 100 -1.63 8.99 23.50
N GLU A 101 -2.64 9.81 23.81
CA GLU A 101 -3.53 9.62 24.96
C GLU A 101 -4.37 8.35 24.81
N SER A 102 -5.07 8.19 23.68
CA SER A 102 -5.96 7.05 23.45
C SER A 102 -5.24 5.71 23.35
N SER A 103 -3.95 5.72 22.99
CA SER A 103 -3.09 4.53 22.97
C SER A 103 -2.36 4.28 24.28
N ALA A 104 -2.33 5.24 25.20
CA ALA A 104 -1.44 5.24 26.36
C ALA A 104 0.02 4.95 25.95
N ALA A 105 0.51 5.72 24.97
CA ALA A 105 1.87 5.61 24.47
C ALA A 105 2.89 5.97 25.56
N ARG A 106 3.82 5.06 25.82
CA ARG A 106 4.91 5.22 26.80
C ARG A 106 6.12 5.95 26.22
N ALA A 107 6.33 5.80 24.91
CA ALA A 107 7.46 6.38 24.19
C ALA A 107 7.03 6.76 22.78
N VAL A 108 7.80 7.65 22.15
CA VAL A 108 7.65 8.03 20.74
C VAL A 108 8.99 7.87 20.02
N ILE A 109 8.97 7.21 18.88
CA ILE A 109 10.04 7.21 17.88
C ILE A 109 9.58 8.14 16.76
N VAL A 110 10.37 9.17 16.44
CA VAL A 110 9.95 10.26 15.55
C VAL A 110 11.05 10.68 14.57
N ASP A 111 10.71 11.05 13.35
CA ASP A 111 11.64 11.76 12.46
C ASP A 111 12.03 13.12 13.08
N ASP A 112 13.29 13.51 13.01
CA ASP A 112 13.79 14.72 13.69
C ASP A 112 13.01 16.01 13.33
N ASP A 113 12.57 16.16 12.08
CA ASP A 113 11.80 17.31 11.60
C ASP A 113 10.29 17.25 11.95
N LEU A 114 9.81 16.15 12.54
CA LEU A 114 8.45 16.00 13.06
C LEU A 114 8.39 16.14 14.59
N ALA A 115 9.56 16.15 15.25
CA ALA A 115 9.65 16.08 16.71
C ALA A 115 9.00 17.27 17.43
N ASP A 116 8.93 18.45 16.81
CA ASP A 116 8.28 19.64 17.39
C ASP A 116 6.77 19.43 17.56
N VAL A 117 6.12 18.75 16.61
CA VAL A 117 4.69 18.41 16.68
C VAL A 117 4.42 17.43 17.81
N VAL A 118 5.32 16.45 17.99
CA VAL A 118 5.25 15.49 19.11
C VAL A 118 5.50 16.19 20.43
N ALA A 119 6.47 17.11 20.50
CA ALA A 119 6.78 17.86 21.72
C ALA A 119 5.58 18.72 22.15
N GLU A 120 4.94 19.44 21.22
CA GLU A 120 3.71 20.19 21.48
C GLU A 120 2.58 19.27 21.97
N ALA A 121 2.42 18.09 21.36
CA ALA A 121 1.40 17.12 21.76
C ALA A 121 1.66 16.51 23.15
N ALA A 122 2.92 16.28 23.51
CA ALA A 122 3.33 15.60 24.73
C ALA A 122 3.38 16.51 25.98
N GLN A 123 3.42 17.84 25.82
CA GLN A 123 3.43 18.81 26.93
C GLN A 123 2.28 18.60 27.92
N GLU A 124 1.14 18.09 27.46
CA GLU A 124 -0.07 17.86 28.25
C GLU A 124 -0.31 16.39 28.60
N LEU A 125 0.64 15.49 28.28
CA LEU A 125 0.50 14.03 28.45
C LEU A 125 1.54 13.47 29.43
N PRO A 126 1.22 13.39 30.73
CA PRO A 126 2.12 12.75 31.69
C PRO A 126 2.33 11.27 31.36
N GLY A 127 3.59 10.83 31.26
CA GLY A 127 3.96 9.41 31.04
C GLY A 127 4.40 9.05 29.62
N CYS A 128 4.50 10.02 28.70
CA CYS A 128 5.13 9.86 27.39
C CYS A 128 6.53 10.47 27.38
N ASP A 129 7.39 10.02 28.29
CA ASP A 129 8.60 10.75 28.67
C ASP A 129 9.82 10.39 27.82
N LEU A 130 9.72 9.32 27.01
CA LEU A 130 10.80 8.85 26.15
C LEU A 130 10.56 9.23 24.69
N LEU A 131 11.43 10.09 24.17
CA LEU A 131 11.49 10.47 22.76
C LEU A 131 12.79 9.94 22.13
N VAL A 132 12.68 9.14 21.07
CA VAL A 132 13.80 8.66 20.26
C VAL A 132 13.71 9.30 18.88
N ARG A 133 14.76 9.98 18.44
CA ARG A 133 14.79 10.69 17.16
C ARG A 133 15.46 9.84 16.07
N ILE A 134 14.89 9.88 14.87
CA ILE A 134 15.50 9.41 13.63
C ILE A 134 16.16 10.61 12.97
N GLY A 135 17.47 10.52 12.73
CA GLY A 135 18.25 11.61 12.14
C GLY A 135 17.81 11.92 10.70
N LYS A 136 18.03 13.16 10.24
CA LYS A 136 17.67 13.60 8.88
C LYS A 136 18.36 12.80 7.77
N ASP A 137 19.58 12.36 8.02
CA ASP A 137 20.36 11.51 7.10
C ASP A 137 20.11 10.01 7.32
N GLY A 138 19.21 9.68 8.26
CA GLY A 138 18.97 8.33 8.78
C GLY A 138 19.73 8.04 10.06
N GLY A 139 19.51 6.83 10.57
CA GLY A 139 20.05 6.33 11.82
C GLY A 139 19.31 6.84 13.05
N PHE A 140 19.56 6.14 14.15
CA PHE A 140 19.19 6.57 15.50
C PHE A 140 20.38 7.29 16.14
N GLY A 141 20.12 8.08 17.19
CA GLY A 141 21.15 8.83 17.91
C GLY A 141 22.27 7.95 18.51
N PRO A 142 23.41 8.56 18.89
CA PRO A 142 24.56 7.84 19.45
C PRO A 142 24.22 7.00 20.68
N GLU A 143 23.21 7.41 21.46
CA GLU A 143 22.69 6.68 22.62
C GLU A 143 22.01 5.34 22.26
N VAL A 144 21.48 5.20 21.04
CA VAL A 144 20.98 3.92 20.53
C VAL A 144 22.15 3.11 19.99
N ALA A 145 23.07 3.73 19.24
CA ALA A 145 24.23 3.04 18.68
C ALA A 145 25.12 2.41 19.78
N ALA A 146 25.28 3.10 20.92
CA ALA A 146 26.07 2.65 22.06
C ALA A 146 25.31 1.71 23.02
N ALA A 147 24.01 1.48 22.81
CA ALA A 147 23.23 0.62 23.69
C ALA A 147 23.64 -0.85 23.54
N ASP A 148 23.51 -1.60 24.64
CA ASP A 148 23.63 -3.05 24.62
C ASP A 148 22.57 -3.66 23.70
N ARG A 149 22.93 -4.75 23.02
CA ARG A 149 21.99 -5.50 22.19
C ARG A 149 20.97 -6.21 23.09
N HIS A 150 19.69 -6.06 22.78
CA HIS A 150 18.66 -6.82 23.49
C HIS A 150 18.83 -8.33 23.20
N PRO A 151 18.87 -9.19 24.23
CA PRO A 151 19.08 -10.62 24.01
C PRO A 151 17.87 -11.28 23.33
N ARG A 152 18.14 -12.31 22.52
CA ARG A 152 17.09 -13.17 21.97
C ARG A 152 16.43 -13.97 23.09
N ARG A 153 15.10 -14.09 23.05
CA ARG A 153 14.31 -14.83 24.03
C ARG A 153 13.06 -15.42 23.41
N PRO A 154 12.48 -16.49 23.98
CA PRO A 154 11.16 -16.96 23.58
C PRO A 154 10.13 -15.84 23.69
N ARG A 155 9.25 -15.73 22.69
CA ARG A 155 8.19 -14.72 22.62
C ARG A 155 6.87 -15.43 22.32
N GLY A 156 5.83 -15.06 23.06
CA GLY A 156 4.47 -15.56 22.84
C GLY A 156 3.71 -14.71 21.84
N ASP A 157 2.43 -15.03 21.69
CA ASP A 157 1.50 -14.17 20.95
C ASP A 157 1.20 -12.89 21.74
N THR A 158 1.01 -11.80 21.02
CA THR A 158 0.67 -10.48 21.58
C THR A 158 -0.49 -9.88 20.79
N GLU A 159 -1.06 -8.80 21.30
CA GLU A 159 -2.04 -8.02 20.55
C GLU A 159 -1.39 -7.42 19.29
N TRP A 160 -2.03 -7.55 18.15
CA TRP A 160 -1.74 -6.76 16.95
C TRP A 160 -2.60 -5.50 16.96
N ARG A 161 -2.01 -4.36 16.62
CA ARG A 161 -2.76 -3.09 16.48
C ARG A 161 -2.33 -2.36 15.20
N LEU A 162 -3.29 -1.77 14.51
CA LEU A 162 -3.04 -0.76 13.49
C LEU A 162 -4.07 0.35 13.62
N TYR A 163 -3.64 1.58 13.82
CA TYR A 163 -4.52 2.74 13.85
C TYR A 163 -4.90 3.15 12.42
N THR A 164 -6.20 3.28 12.16
CA THR A 164 -6.75 3.70 10.87
C THR A 164 -7.55 4.98 11.02
N GLY A 165 -7.56 5.82 9.99
CA GLY A 165 -8.38 7.04 9.98
C GLY A 165 -9.86 6.68 10.05
N GLY A 166 -10.55 7.10 11.12
CA GLY A 166 -11.97 6.84 11.31
C GLY A 166 -12.86 7.87 10.59
N THR A 167 -14.02 7.43 10.12
CA THR A 167 -15.07 8.33 9.55
C THR A 167 -15.58 9.38 10.55
N THR A 168 -15.34 9.15 11.85
CA THR A 168 -15.68 10.04 12.97
C THR A 168 -14.59 11.11 13.25
N GLY A 169 -13.57 11.22 12.41
CA GLY A 169 -12.50 12.23 12.48
C GLY A 169 -11.26 11.82 13.25
N TYR A 170 -11.42 10.97 14.27
CA TYR A 170 -10.29 10.46 15.07
C TYR A 170 -9.85 9.04 14.67
N PRO A 171 -8.54 8.73 14.75
CA PRO A 171 -8.03 7.39 14.45
C PRO A 171 -8.60 6.33 15.40
N LYS A 172 -8.80 5.11 14.90
CA LYS A 172 -9.24 3.95 15.70
C LYS A 172 -8.27 2.80 15.49
N ALA A 173 -7.99 2.06 16.56
CA ALA A 173 -7.16 0.86 16.47
C ALA A 173 -7.98 -0.33 15.94
N VAL A 174 -7.46 -0.96 14.89
CA VAL A 174 -7.86 -2.29 14.47
C VAL A 174 -7.01 -3.29 15.25
N LEU A 175 -7.65 -4.15 16.02
CA LEU A 175 -7.01 -5.12 16.90
C LEU A 175 -7.00 -6.52 16.28
N GLY A 176 -6.05 -7.36 16.66
CA GLY A 176 -5.99 -8.77 16.24
C GLY A 176 -4.88 -9.54 16.98
N SER A 177 -4.52 -10.71 16.48
CA SER A 177 -3.36 -11.48 16.95
C SER A 177 -2.10 -11.14 16.15
N HIS A 178 -0.97 -11.00 16.84
CA HIS A 178 0.35 -10.79 16.24
C HIS A 178 0.80 -12.02 15.44
N THR A 179 0.53 -13.21 15.97
CA THR A 179 0.79 -14.49 15.33
C THR A 179 -0.04 -14.66 14.06
N GLU A 180 -1.34 -14.41 14.13
CA GLU A 180 -2.21 -14.46 12.95
C GLU A 180 -1.76 -13.47 11.87
N ARG A 181 -1.35 -12.25 12.29
CA ARG A 181 -0.82 -11.27 11.36
C ARG A 181 0.43 -11.77 10.65
N LEU A 182 1.40 -12.32 11.38
CA LEU A 182 2.62 -12.90 10.79
C LEU A 182 2.25 -13.99 9.78
N ARG A 183 1.44 -14.97 10.20
CA ARG A 183 1.02 -16.08 9.33
C ARG A 183 0.34 -15.58 8.05
N SER A 184 -0.54 -14.58 8.18
CA SER A 184 -1.25 -13.98 7.05
C SER A 184 -0.30 -13.33 6.04
N VAL A 185 0.61 -12.45 6.49
CA VAL A 185 1.52 -11.77 5.56
C VAL A 185 2.60 -12.70 5.01
N ARG A 186 3.07 -13.67 5.81
CA ARG A 186 4.03 -14.71 5.40
C ARG A 186 3.44 -15.60 4.32
N SER A 187 2.22 -16.10 4.52
CA SER A 187 1.50 -16.90 3.52
C SER A 187 1.33 -16.14 2.20
N GLY A 188 0.97 -14.84 2.26
CA GLY A 188 0.91 -13.99 1.07
C GLY A 188 2.27 -13.79 0.37
N GLY A 189 3.35 -13.66 1.14
CA GLY A 189 4.72 -13.59 0.62
C GLY A 189 5.10 -14.88 -0.11
N PHE A 190 4.87 -16.05 0.49
CA PHE A 190 5.14 -17.35 -0.14
C PHE A 190 4.30 -17.56 -1.40
N ALA A 191 3.02 -17.20 -1.37
CA ALA A 191 2.15 -17.26 -2.54
C ALA A 191 2.70 -16.41 -3.70
N THR A 192 3.25 -15.23 -3.41
CA THR A 192 3.87 -14.34 -4.42
C THR A 192 5.11 -14.97 -5.08
N LEU A 193 5.84 -15.79 -4.33
CA LEU A 193 6.98 -16.57 -4.83
C LEU A 193 6.57 -17.90 -5.51
N GLY A 194 5.27 -18.21 -5.56
CA GLY A 194 4.76 -19.47 -6.10
C GLY A 194 4.94 -20.67 -5.16
N LEU A 195 5.04 -20.42 -3.85
CA LEU A 195 5.27 -21.42 -2.80
C LEU A 195 4.02 -21.66 -1.93
N ALA A 196 2.84 -21.32 -2.43
CA ALA A 196 1.59 -21.57 -1.73
C ALA A 196 1.37 -23.08 -1.54
N GLY A 197 1.03 -23.50 -0.32
CA GLY A 197 0.77 -24.90 0.03
C GLY A 197 2.02 -25.76 0.26
N VAL A 198 3.22 -25.19 0.12
CA VAL A 198 4.47 -25.81 0.57
C VAL A 198 4.54 -25.72 2.09
N ASP A 199 5.13 -26.73 2.75
CA ASP A 199 5.43 -26.67 4.19
C ASP A 199 6.22 -25.39 4.51
N GLU A 200 5.87 -24.70 5.59
CA GLU A 200 6.38 -23.35 5.83
C GLU A 200 7.91 -23.30 6.01
N VAL A 201 8.51 -24.31 6.63
CA VAL A 201 9.97 -24.36 6.84
C VAL A 201 10.66 -24.55 5.49
N GLU A 202 10.20 -25.52 4.70
CA GLU A 202 10.70 -25.77 3.35
C GLU A 202 10.50 -24.55 2.44
N ALA A 203 9.33 -23.92 2.52
CA ALA A 203 9.02 -22.71 1.76
C ALA A 203 9.98 -21.57 2.08
N LEU A 204 10.39 -21.41 3.34
CA LEU A 204 11.38 -20.40 3.73
C LEU A 204 12.75 -20.69 3.11
N HIS A 205 13.25 -21.92 3.21
CA HIS A 205 14.52 -22.29 2.58
C HIS A 205 14.49 -22.05 1.07
N GLN A 206 13.45 -22.52 0.38
CA GLN A 206 13.27 -22.28 -1.05
C GLN A 206 13.17 -20.79 -1.38
N ALA A 207 12.48 -19.99 -0.56
CA ALA A 207 12.36 -18.55 -0.76
C ALA A 207 13.72 -17.83 -0.68
N LEU A 208 14.58 -18.25 0.24
CA LEU A 208 15.93 -17.70 0.40
C LEU A 208 16.87 -18.10 -0.76
N ASP A 209 16.66 -19.27 -1.36
CA ASP A 209 17.41 -19.74 -2.53
C ASP A 209 16.97 -19.08 -3.85
N ILE A 210 15.79 -18.46 -3.89
CA ILE A 210 15.33 -17.71 -5.07
C ILE A 210 16.16 -16.43 -5.22
N ASP A 211 16.79 -16.27 -6.40
CA ASP A 211 17.36 -15.00 -6.85
C ASP A 211 16.26 -13.92 -6.89
N PRO A 212 16.35 -12.83 -6.09
CA PRO A 212 15.37 -11.75 -6.07
C PRO A 212 15.08 -11.14 -7.45
N HIS A 213 16.07 -11.11 -8.34
CA HIS A 213 15.93 -10.55 -9.68
C HIS A 213 15.62 -11.60 -10.75
N GLY A 214 15.69 -12.89 -10.42
CA GLY A 214 15.35 -14.01 -11.29
C GLY A 214 13.85 -14.12 -11.56
N PRO A 215 13.38 -14.98 -12.48
CA PRO A 215 11.98 -15.00 -12.97
C PRO A 215 10.90 -15.18 -11.90
N ARG A 216 11.21 -15.90 -10.81
CA ARG A 216 10.33 -16.11 -9.64
C ARG A 216 10.63 -15.16 -8.48
N GLY A 217 11.65 -14.32 -8.64
CA GLY A 217 12.16 -13.44 -7.60
C GLY A 217 11.20 -12.31 -7.24
N MET A 218 11.41 -11.78 -6.05
CA MET A 218 10.67 -10.67 -5.48
C MET A 218 11.63 -9.63 -4.94
N VAL A 219 11.51 -8.40 -5.44
CA VAL A 219 12.06 -7.16 -4.92
C VAL A 219 10.90 -6.19 -4.82
N GLN A 220 10.51 -5.86 -3.59
CA GLN A 220 9.23 -5.22 -3.33
C GLN A 220 9.38 -3.74 -3.00
N LEU A 221 8.59 -2.90 -3.66
CA LEU A 221 8.48 -1.46 -3.39
C LEU A 221 7.05 -1.12 -2.94
N PRO A 222 6.78 -1.00 -1.64
CA PRO A 222 5.55 -0.37 -1.17
C PRO A 222 5.63 1.15 -1.37
N ALA A 223 5.00 1.65 -2.43
CA ALA A 223 4.95 3.09 -2.69
C ALA A 223 4.14 3.83 -1.60
N SER A 224 3.17 3.16 -1.00
CA SER A 224 2.34 3.76 0.05
C SER A 224 3.08 3.90 1.40
N PRO A 225 2.70 4.88 2.25
CA PRO A 225 3.30 5.04 3.58
C PRO A 225 3.17 3.79 4.45
N LEU A 226 4.23 3.41 5.16
CA LEU A 226 4.29 2.27 6.08
C LEU A 226 3.42 2.46 7.34
N MET A 227 2.99 3.68 7.62
CA MET A 227 1.97 3.95 8.66
C MET A 227 0.57 3.47 8.27
N HIS A 228 0.34 3.04 7.02
CA HIS A 228 -0.95 2.51 6.57
C HIS A 228 -0.86 1.01 6.31
N GLY A 229 -1.99 0.31 6.48
CA GLY A 229 -2.05 -1.15 6.33
C GLY A 229 -1.52 -1.67 4.98
N THR A 230 -1.86 -1.01 3.87
CA THR A 230 -1.34 -1.39 2.54
C THR A 230 0.19 -1.38 2.49
N GLY A 231 0.82 -0.31 2.97
CA GLY A 231 2.28 -0.18 3.00
C GLY A 231 2.90 -1.16 3.97
N LEU A 232 2.40 -1.19 5.21
CA LEU A 232 2.92 -2.02 6.29
C LEU A 232 2.84 -3.51 5.98
N TYR A 233 1.64 -4.02 5.67
CA TYR A 233 1.42 -5.46 5.50
C TYR A 233 2.15 -6.00 4.28
N SER A 234 2.25 -5.19 3.23
CA SER A 234 3.01 -5.58 2.04
C SER A 234 4.52 -5.59 2.28
N ALA A 235 5.05 -4.64 3.07
CA ALA A 235 6.44 -4.65 3.52
C ALA A 235 6.77 -5.86 4.41
N LEU A 236 5.92 -6.12 5.41
CA LEU A 236 6.07 -7.27 6.31
C LEU A 236 5.95 -8.60 5.56
N GLY A 237 5.14 -8.68 4.51
CA GLY A 237 5.05 -9.86 3.64
C GLY A 237 6.35 -10.14 2.88
N ALA A 238 6.99 -9.10 2.35
CA ALA A 238 8.28 -9.22 1.67
C ALA A 238 9.38 -9.68 2.63
N LEU A 239 9.49 -9.00 3.79
CA LEU A 239 10.47 -9.31 4.83
C LEU A 239 10.27 -10.74 5.37
N SER A 240 9.02 -11.19 5.54
CA SER A 240 8.69 -12.53 6.03
C SER A 240 9.17 -13.67 5.13
N VAL A 241 9.61 -13.39 3.90
CA VAL A 241 10.18 -14.40 2.99
C VAL A 241 11.60 -14.07 2.55
N GLY A 242 12.26 -13.13 3.23
CA GLY A 242 13.64 -12.74 2.92
C GLY A 242 13.81 -11.94 1.62
N ALA A 243 12.72 -11.37 1.07
CA ALA A 243 12.80 -10.57 -0.15
C ALA A 243 13.28 -9.14 0.16
N PRO A 244 14.13 -8.53 -0.71
CA PRO A 244 14.54 -7.15 -0.54
C PRO A 244 13.36 -6.16 -0.58
N LEU A 245 13.33 -5.28 0.41
CA LEU A 245 12.37 -4.20 0.55
C LEU A 245 12.98 -2.87 0.10
N VAL A 246 12.52 -2.34 -1.02
CA VAL A 246 12.91 -1.02 -1.54
C VAL A 246 11.95 0.03 -0.97
N LEU A 247 12.46 1.14 -0.44
CA LEU A 247 11.62 2.30 -0.07
C LEU A 247 11.99 3.53 -0.89
N LEU A 248 11.02 4.43 -1.06
CA LEU A 248 11.23 5.70 -1.75
C LEU A 248 12.00 6.67 -0.87
N ALA A 249 13.03 7.29 -1.44
CA ALA A 249 13.74 8.40 -0.81
C ALA A 249 12.90 9.69 -0.85
N GLY A 250 13.08 10.54 0.17
CA GLY A 250 12.51 11.88 0.23
C GLY A 250 11.09 11.98 0.81
N THR A 251 10.56 13.20 0.83
CA THR A 251 9.27 13.51 1.46
C THR A 251 8.13 13.39 0.46
N GLY A 252 7.62 12.17 0.30
CA GLY A 252 6.40 11.90 -0.47
C GLY A 252 6.63 11.09 -1.74
N ILE A 253 5.55 10.92 -2.51
CA ILE A 253 5.51 10.02 -3.67
C ILE A 253 5.45 10.86 -4.94
N THR A 254 6.53 10.80 -5.73
CA THR A 254 6.61 11.42 -7.06
C THR A 254 6.74 10.34 -8.13
N GLY A 255 6.26 10.62 -9.34
CA GLY A 255 6.41 9.73 -10.48
C GLY A 255 7.89 9.46 -10.82
N ALA A 256 8.69 10.53 -10.84
CA ALA A 256 10.13 10.44 -11.07
C ALA A 256 10.86 9.60 -9.99
N GLY A 257 10.50 9.77 -8.72
CA GLY A 257 11.06 8.99 -7.62
C GLY A 257 10.69 7.50 -7.71
N LEU A 258 9.43 7.19 -8.05
CA LEU A 258 9.00 5.82 -8.33
C LEU A 258 9.82 5.20 -9.47
N LEU A 259 9.90 5.89 -10.61
CA LEU A 259 10.62 5.40 -11.78
C LEU A 259 12.11 5.19 -11.49
N ALA A 260 12.73 6.13 -10.78
CA ALA A 260 14.13 6.03 -10.38
C ALA A 260 14.39 4.84 -9.45
N ALA A 261 13.54 4.64 -8.43
CA ALA A 261 13.66 3.51 -7.51
C ALA A 261 13.46 2.16 -8.22
N ILE A 262 12.46 2.07 -9.11
CA ILE A 262 12.20 0.86 -9.89
C ILE A 262 13.40 0.52 -10.77
N ALA A 263 13.91 1.50 -11.53
CA ALA A 263 15.03 1.29 -12.44
C ALA A 263 16.31 0.92 -11.68
N ARG A 264 16.63 1.67 -10.62
CA ARG A 264 17.86 1.50 -9.84
C ARG A 264 17.93 0.15 -9.15
N HIS A 265 16.85 -0.22 -8.45
CA HIS A 265 16.81 -1.43 -7.63
C HIS A 265 16.18 -2.62 -8.36
N ARG A 266 15.87 -2.46 -9.66
CA ARG A 266 15.25 -3.49 -10.51
C ARG A 266 14.04 -4.12 -9.81
N VAL A 267 13.16 -3.26 -9.30
CA VAL A 267 11.95 -3.67 -8.57
C VAL A 267 11.11 -4.59 -9.44
N THR A 268 10.59 -5.65 -8.84
CA THR A 268 9.76 -6.66 -9.52
C THR A 268 8.30 -6.54 -9.10
N ASP A 269 8.05 -6.06 -7.89
CA ASP A 269 6.75 -5.99 -7.24
C ASP A 269 6.50 -4.59 -6.70
N LEU A 270 5.67 -3.81 -7.40
CA LEU A 270 5.27 -2.49 -6.97
C LEU A 270 3.90 -2.56 -6.29
N VAL A 271 3.78 -2.00 -5.08
CA VAL A 271 2.48 -1.87 -4.38
C VAL A 271 2.06 -0.41 -4.34
N ILE A 272 0.88 -0.13 -4.90
CA ILE A 272 0.29 1.20 -5.05
C ILE A 272 -1.10 1.27 -4.42
N VAL A 273 -1.69 2.47 -4.44
CA VAL A 273 -3.09 2.65 -4.04
C VAL A 273 -3.88 3.40 -5.11
N GLY A 274 -4.50 2.62 -5.99
CA GLY A 274 -5.37 3.12 -7.05
C GLY A 274 -4.74 4.15 -7.98
N ASP A 275 -5.60 4.93 -8.61
CA ASP A 275 -5.22 5.90 -9.64
C ASP A 275 -4.25 6.97 -9.17
N ALA A 276 -4.30 7.36 -7.89
CA ALA A 276 -3.43 8.42 -7.41
C ALA A 276 -1.95 8.08 -7.54
N PHE A 277 -1.59 6.81 -7.39
CA PHE A 277 -0.23 6.34 -7.57
C PHE A 277 0.01 5.94 -9.03
N GLY A 278 -0.95 5.25 -9.65
CA GLY A 278 -0.87 4.83 -11.05
C GLY A 278 -0.67 5.99 -12.01
N LEU A 279 -1.41 7.09 -11.84
CA LEU A 279 -1.30 8.29 -12.67
C LEU A 279 0.06 8.97 -12.50
N ARG A 280 0.60 9.08 -11.29
CA ARG A 280 1.95 9.65 -11.07
C ARG A 280 3.03 8.85 -11.78
N LEU A 281 2.95 7.52 -11.72
CA LEU A 281 3.87 6.66 -12.44
C LEU A 281 3.72 6.83 -13.94
N LEU A 282 2.48 6.89 -14.45
CA LEU A 282 2.20 7.11 -15.87
C LEU A 282 2.72 8.46 -16.37
N ASP A 283 2.52 9.54 -15.61
CA ASP A 283 3.02 10.87 -16.00
C ASP A 283 4.55 10.83 -16.18
N ALA A 284 5.28 10.19 -15.26
CA ALA A 284 6.73 10.03 -15.38
C ALA A 284 7.16 9.10 -16.53
N LEU A 285 6.37 8.06 -16.84
CA LEU A 285 6.62 7.18 -17.98
C LEU A 285 6.40 7.90 -19.31
N ASP A 286 5.33 8.68 -19.41
CA ASP A 286 5.00 9.46 -20.60
C ASP A 286 6.03 10.57 -20.83
N GLU A 287 6.46 11.25 -19.76
CA GLU A 287 7.57 12.22 -19.82
C GLU A 287 8.90 11.56 -20.25
N ALA A 288 9.20 10.35 -19.78
CA ALA A 288 10.37 9.61 -20.19
C ALA A 288 10.30 9.21 -21.67
N ALA A 289 9.15 8.70 -22.12
CA ALA A 289 8.91 8.33 -23.50
C ALA A 289 8.97 9.54 -24.45
N ALA A 290 8.38 10.68 -24.07
CA ALA A 290 8.45 11.93 -24.83
C ALA A 290 9.89 12.44 -24.96
N ALA A 291 10.74 12.19 -23.96
CA ALA A 291 12.16 12.49 -23.97
C ALA A 291 13.02 11.41 -24.67
N GLY A 292 12.42 10.39 -25.28
CA GLY A 292 13.14 9.29 -25.95
C GLY A 292 13.91 8.35 -25.01
N ARG A 293 13.61 8.36 -23.70
CA ARG A 293 14.24 7.50 -22.70
C ARG A 293 13.44 6.21 -22.54
N ALA A 294 14.14 5.08 -22.42
CA ALA A 294 13.49 3.81 -22.15
C ALA A 294 12.73 3.88 -20.80
N PRO A 295 11.47 3.40 -20.73
CA PRO A 295 10.72 3.36 -19.48
C PRO A 295 11.40 2.38 -18.55
N GLY A 296 12.03 2.87 -17.49
CA GLY A 296 12.84 2.11 -16.53
C GLY A 296 12.06 1.10 -15.66
N ILE A 297 10.96 0.55 -16.16
CA ILE A 297 10.06 -0.38 -15.45
C ILE A 297 10.10 -1.81 -15.97
N GLY A 298 11.01 -2.14 -16.90
CA GLY A 298 11.09 -3.48 -17.51
C GLY A 298 11.41 -4.63 -16.53
N SER A 299 11.81 -4.33 -15.29
CA SER A 299 11.97 -5.33 -14.24
C SER A 299 10.66 -5.69 -13.53
N LEU A 300 9.61 -4.85 -13.64
CA LEU A 300 8.33 -5.10 -12.98
C LEU A 300 7.66 -6.32 -13.57
N ARG A 301 7.23 -7.21 -12.69
CA ARG A 301 6.40 -8.38 -13.00
C ARG A 301 4.97 -8.16 -12.55
N ARG A 302 4.79 -7.44 -11.44
CA ARG A 302 3.49 -7.20 -10.82
C ARG A 302 3.37 -5.76 -10.33
N ILE A 303 2.20 -5.18 -10.52
CA ILE A 303 1.76 -3.97 -9.82
C ILE A 303 0.48 -4.33 -9.06
N ARG A 304 0.51 -4.21 -7.73
CA ARG A 304 -0.63 -4.47 -6.85
C ARG A 304 -1.26 -3.17 -6.38
N SER A 305 -2.57 -2.99 -6.56
CA SER A 305 -3.35 -1.90 -5.97
C SER A 305 -4.22 -2.44 -4.85
N ILE A 306 -4.23 -1.76 -3.69
CA ILE A 306 -5.01 -2.19 -2.53
C ILE A 306 -5.67 -1.02 -1.82
N GLY A 307 -7.00 -0.93 -1.84
CA GLY A 307 -7.77 -0.01 -0.98
C GLY A 307 -8.32 1.26 -1.65
N SER A 308 -8.17 1.42 -2.97
CA SER A 308 -8.83 2.49 -3.73
C SER A 308 -9.07 2.08 -5.19
N VAL A 309 -9.92 2.84 -5.89
CA VAL A 309 -10.28 2.58 -7.29
C VAL A 309 -9.03 2.66 -8.14
N TRP A 310 -8.80 1.61 -8.92
CA TRP A 310 -7.82 1.60 -9.98
C TRP A 310 -8.54 1.47 -11.31
N SER A 311 -8.62 2.58 -12.04
CA SER A 311 -9.47 2.68 -13.20
C SER A 311 -8.96 1.83 -14.38
N PRO A 312 -9.87 1.26 -15.17
CA PRO A 312 -9.57 0.61 -16.45
C PRO A 312 -8.57 1.35 -17.32
N GLY A 313 -8.77 2.65 -17.51
CA GLY A 313 -7.91 3.48 -18.36
C GLY A 313 -6.46 3.58 -17.86
N VAL A 314 -6.26 3.65 -16.55
CA VAL A 314 -4.92 3.65 -15.95
C VAL A 314 -4.25 2.28 -16.14
N LYS A 315 -4.98 1.18 -15.90
CA LYS A 315 -4.48 -0.19 -16.12
C LYS A 315 -4.02 -0.39 -17.57
N ARG A 316 -4.83 0.02 -18.56
CA ARG A 316 -4.47 -0.06 -19.99
C ARG A 316 -3.21 0.72 -20.33
N ARG A 317 -3.10 1.97 -19.86
CA ARG A 317 -1.91 2.80 -20.12
C ARG A 317 -0.66 2.18 -19.52
N LEU A 318 -0.74 1.58 -18.32
CA LEU A 318 0.40 0.87 -17.72
C LEU A 318 0.80 -0.36 -18.54
N LEU A 319 -0.18 -1.16 -18.99
CA LEU A 319 0.07 -2.31 -19.86
C LEU A 319 0.64 -1.91 -21.22
N ALA A 320 0.38 -0.70 -21.73
CA ALA A 320 1.02 -0.21 -22.94
C ALA A 320 2.53 0.00 -22.76
N HIS A 321 2.99 0.35 -21.54
CA HIS A 321 4.40 0.60 -21.23
C HIS A 321 5.21 -0.66 -20.90
N ALA A 322 4.61 -1.67 -20.27
CA ALA A 322 5.33 -2.91 -19.89
C ALA A 322 4.43 -4.15 -19.90
N ASP A 323 5.06 -5.32 -20.05
CA ASP A 323 4.40 -6.60 -19.84
C ASP A 323 4.43 -6.94 -18.34
N VAL A 324 3.33 -6.62 -17.67
CA VAL A 324 3.23 -6.64 -16.21
C VAL A 324 1.85 -7.13 -15.81
N ALA A 325 1.74 -7.95 -14.76
CA ALA A 325 0.46 -8.35 -14.20
C ALA A 325 -0.05 -7.26 -13.24
N LEU A 326 -1.27 -6.77 -13.49
CA LEU A 326 -1.92 -5.77 -12.65
C LEU A 326 -2.93 -6.48 -11.74
N SER A 327 -2.68 -6.46 -10.44
CA SER A 327 -3.55 -7.11 -9.45
C SER A 327 -4.23 -6.04 -8.60
N ASP A 328 -5.56 -6.02 -8.60
CA ASP A 328 -6.37 -5.04 -7.89
C ASP A 328 -7.14 -5.75 -6.78
N THR A 329 -6.99 -5.30 -5.55
CA THR A 329 -7.52 -5.98 -4.36
C THR A 329 -8.39 -5.04 -3.55
N ILE A 330 -9.64 -5.45 -3.32
CA ILE A 330 -10.53 -4.80 -2.38
C ILE A 330 -10.27 -5.42 -1.01
N ALA A 331 -9.70 -4.64 -0.11
CA ALA A 331 -9.36 -5.08 1.24
C ALA A 331 -9.57 -3.96 2.26
N SER A 332 -9.69 -4.33 3.53
CA SER A 332 -9.68 -3.42 4.68
C SER A 332 -8.71 -3.93 5.75
N ALA A 333 -8.34 -3.05 6.69
CA ALA A 333 -7.52 -3.47 7.81
C ALA A 333 -8.29 -4.41 8.76
N GLU A 334 -9.61 -4.21 8.85
CA GLU A 334 -10.56 -4.87 9.74
C GLU A 334 -11.03 -6.24 9.27
N GLY A 335 -11.21 -6.43 7.95
CA GLY A 335 -11.83 -7.62 7.37
C GLY A 335 -10.98 -8.34 6.33
N GLY A 336 -9.72 -7.93 6.15
CA GLY A 336 -8.81 -8.56 5.22
C GLY A 336 -9.23 -8.34 3.76
N VAL A 337 -9.03 -9.36 2.92
CA VAL A 337 -9.28 -9.29 1.48
C VAL A 337 -10.70 -9.76 1.16
N TYR A 338 -11.47 -8.93 0.45
CA TYR A 338 -12.85 -9.21 0.05
C TYR A 338 -12.94 -9.72 -1.39
N ALA A 339 -12.18 -9.11 -2.30
CA ALA A 339 -12.23 -9.43 -3.72
C ALA A 339 -10.91 -9.05 -4.41
N ARG A 340 -10.61 -9.73 -5.52
CA ARG A 340 -9.40 -9.52 -6.31
C ARG A 340 -9.70 -9.54 -7.81
N SER A 341 -8.96 -8.76 -8.57
CA SER A 341 -8.98 -8.74 -10.01
C SER A 341 -7.55 -8.84 -10.51
N GLU A 342 -7.33 -9.60 -11.58
CA GLU A 342 -6.05 -9.65 -12.26
C GLU A 342 -6.23 -9.24 -13.71
N THR A 343 -5.33 -8.39 -14.20
CA THR A 343 -5.37 -7.88 -15.58
C THR A 343 -3.98 -7.96 -16.18
N THR A 344 -3.88 -8.65 -17.32
CA THR A 344 -2.66 -8.76 -18.13
C THR A 344 -2.94 -8.25 -19.55
N ARG A 345 -1.91 -8.15 -20.39
CA ARG A 345 -2.11 -7.83 -21.81
C ARG A 345 -2.97 -8.89 -22.51
N ALA A 346 -2.76 -10.16 -22.18
CA ALA A 346 -3.52 -11.28 -22.73
C ALA A 346 -5.01 -11.20 -22.33
N SER A 347 -5.29 -11.04 -21.03
CA SER A 347 -6.68 -10.96 -20.55
C SER A 347 -7.41 -9.73 -21.10
N LEU A 348 -6.70 -8.62 -21.30
CA LEU A 348 -7.27 -7.41 -21.92
C LEU A 348 -7.59 -7.61 -23.41
N ALA A 349 -6.76 -8.34 -24.14
CA ALA A 349 -6.98 -8.64 -25.55
C ALA A 349 -8.18 -9.59 -25.76
N GLU A 350 -8.35 -10.55 -24.86
CA GLU A 350 -9.48 -11.50 -24.87
C GLU A 350 -10.82 -10.84 -24.52
N ALA A 351 -10.81 -9.86 -23.62
CA ALA A 351 -12.01 -9.16 -23.13
C ALA A 351 -12.69 -8.22 -24.15
N GLY A 352 -12.09 -7.99 -25.32
CA GLY A 352 -12.72 -7.22 -26.40
C GLY A 352 -12.98 -5.72 -26.13
N GLY A 353 -12.53 -5.14 -25.01
CA GLY A 353 -12.70 -3.71 -24.72
C GLY A 353 -12.70 -3.30 -23.24
N ASP A 354 -13.01 -2.02 -23.01
CA ASP A 354 -12.84 -1.27 -21.74
C ASP A 354 -13.58 -1.86 -20.51
N ASP A 355 -14.65 -2.62 -20.73
CA ASP A 355 -15.56 -2.96 -19.65
C ASP A 355 -14.97 -3.97 -18.65
N GLU A 356 -14.11 -4.93 -18.98
CA GLU A 356 -13.83 -6.04 -18.04
C GLU A 356 -12.72 -5.82 -17.00
N THR A 357 -11.89 -4.78 -17.12
CA THR A 357 -10.76 -4.53 -16.18
C THR A 357 -11.17 -4.03 -14.78
N GLY A 358 -12.48 -3.87 -14.55
CA GLY A 358 -13.10 -3.53 -13.26
C GLY A 358 -13.88 -4.69 -12.63
N THR A 359 -13.69 -5.92 -13.13
CA THR A 359 -14.37 -7.12 -12.66
C THR A 359 -13.51 -7.85 -11.63
N PHE A 360 -14.06 -8.13 -10.45
CA PHE A 360 -13.37 -8.75 -9.32
C PHE A 360 -13.98 -10.10 -8.97
N GLU A 361 -13.14 -11.09 -8.71
CA GLU A 361 -13.52 -12.35 -8.09
C GLU A 361 -13.58 -12.19 -6.57
N LEU A 362 -14.61 -12.75 -5.93
CA LEU A 362 -14.67 -12.79 -4.47
C LEU A 362 -13.52 -13.63 -3.90
N ALA A 363 -12.96 -13.17 -2.78
CA ALA A 363 -12.02 -13.95 -2.01
C ALA A 363 -12.73 -15.18 -1.39
N PRO A 364 -12.00 -16.27 -1.08
CA PRO A 364 -12.59 -17.43 -0.41
C PRO A 364 -13.34 -17.03 0.86
N GLY A 365 -14.61 -17.44 0.96
CA GLY A 365 -15.49 -17.12 2.09
C GLY A 365 -16.13 -15.72 2.07
N ALA A 366 -15.70 -14.82 1.18
CA ALA A 366 -16.35 -13.52 1.00
C ALA A 366 -17.71 -13.67 0.33
N ARG A 367 -18.63 -12.78 0.66
CA ARG A 367 -20.02 -12.75 0.21
C ARG A 367 -20.39 -11.35 -0.27
N LEU A 368 -21.36 -11.27 -1.17
CA LEU A 368 -22.00 -10.02 -1.57
C LEU A 368 -23.44 -10.06 -1.08
N LEU A 369 -23.80 -9.16 -0.15
CA LEU A 369 -25.10 -9.18 0.52
C LEU A 369 -25.98 -8.02 0.03
N ASP A 370 -27.26 -8.26 -0.25
CA ASP A 370 -28.20 -7.18 -0.59
C ASP A 370 -28.57 -6.31 0.63
N GLU A 371 -29.53 -5.39 0.48
CA GLU A 371 -29.95 -4.50 1.57
C GLU A 371 -30.66 -5.24 2.71
N ASP A 372 -31.22 -6.43 2.44
CA ASP A 372 -31.91 -7.29 3.40
C ASP A 372 -30.96 -8.32 4.05
N GLY A 373 -29.71 -8.40 3.58
CA GLY A 373 -28.69 -9.31 4.09
C GLY A 373 -28.66 -10.69 3.43
N HIS A 374 -29.35 -10.88 2.31
CA HIS A 374 -29.31 -12.12 1.54
C HIS A 374 -28.16 -12.12 0.53
N ASP A 375 -27.69 -13.32 0.15
CA ASP A 375 -26.67 -13.43 -0.89
C ASP A 375 -27.20 -12.92 -2.23
N VAL A 376 -26.45 -11.98 -2.81
CA VAL A 376 -26.71 -11.50 -4.16
C VAL A 376 -26.37 -12.60 -5.16
N VAL A 377 -27.33 -12.94 -6.01
CA VAL A 377 -27.13 -13.89 -7.10
C VAL A 377 -26.17 -13.29 -8.14
N PRO A 378 -25.14 -14.04 -8.60
CA PRO A 378 -24.24 -13.59 -9.65
C PRO A 378 -25.00 -13.13 -10.88
N GLY A 379 -24.61 -11.99 -11.46
CA GLY A 379 -25.10 -11.60 -12.79
C GLY A 379 -26.54 -11.10 -12.78
N SER A 380 -27.16 -11.05 -11.60
CA SER A 380 -28.46 -10.43 -11.36
C SER A 380 -28.45 -8.91 -11.62
N GLY A 381 -27.27 -8.28 -11.65
CA GLY A 381 -27.14 -6.83 -11.74
C GLY A 381 -27.50 -6.09 -10.45
N VAL A 382 -27.84 -6.81 -9.37
CA VAL A 382 -28.14 -6.25 -8.05
C VAL A 382 -26.85 -5.73 -7.41
N VAL A 383 -26.98 -4.61 -6.70
CA VAL A 383 -25.88 -4.01 -5.94
C VAL A 383 -25.99 -4.46 -4.49
N GLY A 384 -24.91 -5.03 -3.97
CA GLY A 384 -24.81 -5.47 -2.58
C GLY A 384 -23.59 -4.89 -1.86
N THR A 385 -23.44 -5.26 -0.60
CA THR A 385 -22.35 -4.92 0.30
C THR A 385 -21.40 -6.09 0.42
N LEU A 386 -20.09 -5.87 0.25
CA LEU A 386 -19.10 -6.92 0.42
C LEU A 386 -18.92 -7.25 1.90
N ALA A 387 -19.01 -8.54 2.23
CA ALA A 387 -18.78 -9.08 3.57
C ALA A 387 -17.70 -10.16 3.51
N ALA A 388 -16.82 -10.21 4.51
CA ALA A 388 -15.83 -11.28 4.67
C ALA A 388 -16.08 -12.02 6.01
N PRO A 389 -15.69 -13.31 6.10
CA PRO A 389 -15.74 -14.04 7.35
C PRO A 389 -14.88 -13.31 8.39
N VAL A 390 -15.35 -13.24 9.63
CA VAL A 390 -14.45 -12.92 10.75
C VAL A 390 -13.51 -14.12 10.89
N VAL A 391 -12.20 -13.89 10.84
CA VAL A 391 -11.22 -14.94 11.17
C VAL A 391 -11.57 -15.44 12.58
N PRO A 392 -11.89 -16.73 12.76
CA PRO A 392 -12.43 -17.23 14.01
C PRO A 392 -11.29 -17.34 15.03
N GLU A 393 -10.93 -16.21 15.67
CA GLU A 393 -10.18 -16.08 16.93
C GLU A 393 -9.81 -14.62 17.29
N ALA A 394 -10.16 -13.60 16.49
CA ALA A 394 -9.94 -12.21 16.89
C ALA A 394 -10.82 -11.83 18.10
N PRO A 395 -10.25 -11.41 19.25
CA PRO A 395 -11.04 -10.92 20.37
C PRO A 395 -11.80 -9.67 19.91
N THR A 396 -13.12 -9.79 19.88
CA THR A 396 -14.01 -8.65 19.70
C THR A 396 -13.75 -7.66 20.84
N THR A 397 -13.44 -6.39 20.55
CA THR A 397 -14.34 -5.26 20.87
C THR A 397 -13.68 -3.88 20.72
N ALA A 398 -14.55 -2.93 20.35
CA ALA A 398 -14.36 -1.50 20.48
C ALA A 398 -14.05 -1.08 21.92
N THR A 399 -13.12 -0.13 22.07
CA THR A 399 -12.78 0.53 23.34
C THR A 399 -13.98 1.28 23.94
N ARG A 400 -14.30 0.94 25.19
CA ARG A 400 -14.95 1.72 26.26
C ARG A 400 -15.79 2.97 25.89
N ARG A 401 -16.81 2.80 25.04
CA ARG A 401 -18.10 3.51 25.17
C ARG A 401 -19.20 2.47 24.96
N GLY A 402 -19.99 2.26 26.01
CA GLY A 402 -20.90 1.12 26.15
C GLY A 402 -21.95 0.98 25.05
N ARG A 403 -22.38 -0.28 24.86
CA ARG A 403 -23.57 -0.76 24.14
C ARG A 403 -23.56 -0.58 22.61
N ARG A 404 -22.81 -1.44 21.91
CA ARG A 404 -23.20 -2.07 20.62
C ARG A 404 -22.07 -2.99 20.12
N ALA A 405 -21.93 -4.16 20.74
CA ALA A 405 -21.21 -5.28 20.15
C ALA A 405 -21.85 -6.57 20.66
N ARG A 406 -22.85 -7.06 19.93
CA ARG A 406 -23.32 -8.44 20.03
C ARG A 406 -23.32 -9.02 18.62
N SER A 407 -22.73 -10.20 18.49
CA SER A 407 -22.93 -11.21 17.42
C SER A 407 -22.77 -10.73 15.96
N ALA A 408 -21.57 -10.31 15.55
CA ALA A 408 -21.25 -10.21 14.12
C ALA A 408 -20.32 -11.38 13.74
N THR A 409 -20.84 -12.35 12.97
CA THR A 409 -20.07 -13.46 12.38
C THR A 409 -19.34 -13.08 11.09
N SER A 410 -19.51 -11.83 10.63
CA SER A 410 -18.88 -11.28 9.42
C SER A 410 -18.51 -9.81 9.64
N THR A 411 -17.47 -9.34 8.93
CA THR A 411 -17.20 -7.90 8.80
C THR A 411 -17.74 -7.42 7.45
N ALA A 412 -18.69 -6.48 7.49
CA ALA A 412 -19.16 -5.81 6.29
C ALA A 412 -18.21 -4.66 5.96
N SER A 413 -17.66 -4.66 4.76
CA SER A 413 -17.03 -3.45 4.23
C SER A 413 -18.12 -2.41 3.96
N GLY A 414 -17.87 -1.12 4.15
CA GLY A 414 -18.78 -0.07 3.68
C GLY A 414 -18.87 0.02 2.14
N THR A 415 -18.28 -0.93 1.42
CA THR A 415 -18.11 -0.95 -0.03
C THR A 415 -19.28 -1.66 -0.69
N ARG A 416 -19.91 -0.98 -1.67
CA ARG A 416 -20.98 -1.56 -2.48
C ARG A 416 -20.48 -2.03 -3.84
N CYS A 417 -20.88 -3.22 -4.26
CA CYS A 417 -20.50 -3.82 -5.53
C CYS A 417 -21.72 -4.39 -6.26
N ARG A 418 -21.72 -4.34 -7.59
CA ARG A 418 -22.75 -4.91 -8.47
C ARG A 418 -22.35 -6.32 -8.89
N ALA A 419 -23.26 -7.29 -8.82
CA ALA A 419 -23.03 -8.63 -9.36
C ALA A 419 -23.16 -8.66 -10.89
N THR A 420 -22.10 -9.08 -11.61
CA THR A 420 -22.04 -8.97 -13.07
C THR A 420 -21.75 -10.25 -13.85
N SER A 421 -21.24 -11.33 -13.24
CA SER A 421 -21.05 -12.63 -13.94
C SER A 421 -22.12 -13.65 -13.60
N ARG A 422 -22.35 -14.67 -14.45
CA ARG A 422 -23.49 -15.59 -14.32
C ARG A 422 -23.37 -16.67 -13.22
N HIS A 423 -22.21 -16.87 -12.58
CA HIS A 423 -22.00 -17.93 -11.57
C HIS A 423 -21.01 -17.52 -10.46
N TRP A 424 -21.28 -17.86 -9.18
CA TRP A 424 -20.28 -17.89 -8.10
C TRP A 424 -19.65 -19.28 -8.16
N ALA A 425 -18.40 -19.40 -8.61
CA ALA A 425 -17.76 -20.71 -8.59
C ALA A 425 -17.22 -21.04 -7.18
N PRO A 426 -17.34 -22.29 -6.72
CA PRO A 426 -16.67 -22.76 -5.52
C PRO A 426 -15.18 -22.98 -5.82
N THR A 427 -14.29 -22.32 -5.08
CA THR A 427 -12.84 -22.54 -5.23
C THR A 427 -12.44 -23.86 -4.56
N GLY A 428 -12.38 -24.93 -5.34
CA GLY A 428 -11.80 -26.21 -4.96
C GLY A 428 -11.14 -26.87 -6.17
N GLY A 429 -9.81 -26.80 -6.24
CA GLY A 429 -8.99 -27.49 -7.26
C GLY A 429 -8.99 -26.83 -8.64
N CYS A 430 -7.78 -26.62 -9.18
CA CYS A 430 -7.45 -26.17 -10.55
C CYS A 430 -8.63 -26.03 -11.55
N GLY A 431 -8.93 -24.79 -11.94
CA GLY A 431 -9.81 -24.52 -13.09
C GLY A 431 -10.50 -23.16 -12.97
N CYS A 432 -10.09 -22.20 -13.79
CA CYS A 432 -10.67 -20.86 -13.86
C CYS A 432 -12.18 -20.90 -14.14
N SER A 433 -12.97 -20.58 -13.13
CA SER A 433 -14.23 -19.84 -13.25
C SER A 433 -14.47 -19.26 -11.86
N GLY A 434 -14.79 -17.97 -11.76
CA GLY A 434 -14.97 -17.23 -10.51
C GLY A 434 -16.15 -16.28 -10.66
N GLY A 435 -16.95 -16.10 -9.60
CA GLY A 435 -18.06 -15.15 -9.64
C GLY A 435 -17.57 -13.72 -9.48
N ALA A 436 -18.14 -12.82 -10.28
CA ALA A 436 -17.52 -11.56 -10.60
C ALA A 436 -18.40 -10.37 -10.23
N VAL A 437 -17.81 -9.41 -9.52
CA VAL A 437 -18.44 -8.18 -9.05
C VAL A 437 -17.76 -6.96 -9.64
N ARG A 438 -18.53 -5.90 -9.85
CA ARG A 438 -18.02 -4.57 -10.19
C ARG A 438 -18.14 -3.64 -9.02
N TRP A 439 -17.10 -2.86 -8.79
CA TRP A 439 -17.14 -1.83 -7.76
C TRP A 439 -18.12 -0.70 -8.15
N SER A 440 -19.05 -0.36 -7.26
CA SER A 440 -19.92 0.81 -7.39
C SER A 440 -19.57 1.82 -6.29
N THR A 441 -19.22 3.05 -6.67
CA THR A 441 -19.02 4.13 -5.68
C THR A 441 -20.32 4.42 -4.94
N PRO A 442 -20.34 4.40 -3.59
CA PRO A 442 -21.53 4.77 -2.85
C PRO A 442 -21.73 6.29 -2.86
N ALA A 443 -23.00 6.73 -2.87
CA ALA A 443 -23.42 8.06 -2.44
C ALA A 443 -23.30 8.19 -0.90
N ALA A 444 -22.12 7.89 -0.35
CA ALA A 444 -21.80 8.21 1.04
C ALA A 444 -21.50 9.72 1.13
N ARG A 445 -21.95 10.39 2.20
CA ARG A 445 -21.66 11.81 2.48
C ARG A 445 -20.18 12.08 2.21
N ARG A 446 -19.90 13.03 1.31
CA ARG A 446 -18.58 13.32 0.74
C ARG A 446 -17.47 13.26 1.79
N CYS A 447 -16.70 12.17 1.81
CA CYS A 447 -15.27 12.26 2.08
C CYS A 447 -14.66 12.76 0.77
N SER A 448 -14.29 14.03 0.67
CA SER A 448 -13.58 14.53 -0.50
C SER A 448 -12.18 13.90 -0.56
N PRO A 449 -11.81 13.22 -1.66
CA PRO A 449 -10.47 12.64 -1.84
C PRO A 449 -9.46 13.73 -2.27
N THR A 450 -9.51 14.91 -1.66
CA THR A 450 -8.52 15.96 -1.88
C THR A 450 -7.38 15.80 -0.89
N ARG A 451 -6.28 15.21 -1.38
CA ARG A 451 -5.06 14.77 -0.68
C ARG A 451 -5.29 13.56 0.24
N TRP A 452 -4.43 12.56 0.04
CA TRP A 452 -4.58 11.21 0.53
C TRP A 452 -4.43 11.11 2.05
N SER A 453 -5.57 11.19 2.71
CA SER A 453 -5.83 10.72 4.06
C SER A 453 -7.30 10.28 4.12
N SER A 454 -7.59 9.19 4.83
CA SER A 454 -8.95 8.89 5.32
C SER A 454 -9.30 9.83 6.48
N SER A 455 -9.05 11.13 6.31
CA SER A 455 -9.32 12.16 7.29
C SER A 455 -10.64 12.85 6.96
N CYS A 456 -11.66 12.62 7.77
CA CYS A 456 -12.67 13.64 7.98
C CYS A 456 -12.02 14.68 8.90
N ALA A 457 -11.65 15.87 8.39
CA ALA A 457 -11.17 16.94 9.26
C ALA A 457 -12.29 17.29 10.28
N PRO A 458 -12.02 17.31 11.60
CA PRO A 458 -12.99 17.77 12.56
C PRO A 458 -13.12 19.29 12.45
N THR A 459 -14.30 19.80 12.12
CA THR A 459 -14.64 21.20 12.36
C THR A 459 -14.75 21.43 13.87
N PRO A 460 -14.18 22.52 14.41
CA PRO A 460 -14.29 22.82 15.83
C PRO A 460 -15.75 23.15 16.19
N PRO A 461 -16.24 22.76 17.38
CA PRO A 461 -17.55 23.20 17.83
C PRO A 461 -17.48 24.69 18.18
N CYS A 462 -18.16 25.53 17.41
CA CYS A 462 -18.46 26.90 17.85
C CYS A 462 -19.28 26.81 19.14
N ALA A 463 -18.68 27.24 20.25
CA ALA A 463 -19.38 27.49 21.49
C ALA A 463 -20.13 28.82 21.40
N THR A 464 -21.46 28.78 21.48
CA THR A 464 -22.29 29.63 22.37
C THR A 464 -23.78 29.23 22.27
N PRO A 465 -24.58 29.49 23.32
CA PRO A 465 -25.78 28.72 23.63
C PRO A 465 -27.09 29.40 23.17
N TRP A 466 -28.17 28.61 23.16
CA TRP A 466 -29.61 28.93 23.11
C TRP A 466 -30.40 28.54 21.85
N CYS A 467 -31.58 28.02 22.15
CA CYS A 467 -32.78 27.77 21.34
C CYS A 467 -32.89 26.46 20.52
N SER A 468 -33.74 25.60 21.07
CA SER A 468 -34.41 24.43 20.52
C SER A 468 -35.15 24.69 19.21
N VAL A 469 -34.94 23.84 18.19
CA VAL A 469 -35.99 23.44 17.23
C VAL A 469 -35.78 21.99 16.79
N SER A 470 -36.89 21.26 16.80
CA SER A 470 -37.11 19.86 16.45
C SER A 470 -36.77 19.48 15.00
N ARG A 471 -36.32 18.23 14.83
CA ARG A 471 -36.04 17.56 13.55
C ARG A 471 -37.31 17.35 12.70
N THR A 472 -37.21 17.62 11.40
CA THR A 472 -37.90 16.88 10.32
C THR A 472 -36.99 16.79 9.09
N PRO A 473 -36.84 15.62 8.45
CA PRO A 473 -36.12 15.50 7.18
C PRO A 473 -37.11 15.51 6.00
N THR A 474 -36.90 16.40 5.02
CA THR A 474 -37.51 16.30 3.69
C THR A 474 -36.50 15.75 2.69
N SER A 475 -36.92 14.73 1.93
CA SER A 475 -36.20 14.13 0.82
C SER A 475 -36.30 15.01 -0.44
N ALA A 476 -35.22 15.08 -1.22
CA ALA A 476 -35.22 15.73 -2.53
C ALA A 476 -34.64 14.77 -3.59
N THR A 477 -35.42 14.55 -4.64
CA THR A 477 -35.13 13.76 -5.84
C THR A 477 -34.23 14.55 -6.80
N PRO A 478 -33.27 13.94 -7.53
CA PRO A 478 -32.41 14.66 -8.46
C PRO A 478 -32.97 14.68 -9.89
N SER A 479 -32.94 15.85 -10.53
CA SER A 479 -32.99 15.99 -11.99
C SER A 479 -31.62 16.43 -12.52
N PRO A 480 -31.24 16.11 -13.78
CA PRO A 480 -29.88 16.25 -14.26
C PRO A 480 -29.66 17.60 -14.92
N ARG A 481 -28.67 18.37 -14.46
CA ARG A 481 -27.94 19.37 -15.27
C ARG A 481 -26.62 19.72 -14.59
N TRP A 482 -25.58 19.70 -15.41
CA TRP A 482 -24.17 19.97 -15.12
C TRP A 482 -23.95 21.27 -14.33
N CYS A 483 -23.00 21.26 -13.38
CA CYS A 483 -22.50 22.50 -12.78
C CYS A 483 -20.97 22.58 -12.76
N ARG A 484 -20.51 23.63 -13.43
CA ARG A 484 -19.18 24.24 -13.39
C ARG A 484 -18.82 24.74 -11.99
N CYS A 485 -17.51 24.93 -11.78
CA CYS A 485 -16.90 25.57 -10.62
C CYS A 485 -17.62 26.87 -10.19
N ARG A 486 -17.75 27.10 -8.87
CA ARG A 486 -18.03 28.43 -8.29
C ARG A 486 -16.87 28.89 -7.41
N VAL A 487 -16.33 30.03 -7.81
CA VAL A 487 -15.54 30.96 -7.01
C VAL A 487 -16.49 31.64 -6.00
N ALA A 488 -16.05 31.82 -4.76
CA ALA A 488 -16.81 32.46 -3.69
C ALA A 488 -16.75 34.00 -3.81
N PRO A 489 -17.87 34.74 -3.70
CA PRO A 489 -17.85 36.18 -3.57
C PRO A 489 -17.84 36.64 -2.10
N THR A 490 -17.07 37.69 -1.83
CA THR A 490 -17.04 38.49 -0.60
C THR A 490 -18.36 39.26 -0.38
N PRO A 491 -18.78 39.53 0.87
CA PRO A 491 -20.05 40.20 1.14
C PRO A 491 -19.94 41.73 0.94
N GLY A 492 -20.86 42.28 0.15
CA GLY A 492 -21.02 43.73 -0.05
C GLY A 492 -22.00 44.36 0.94
N ARG A 493 -21.69 45.59 1.36
CA ARG A 493 -22.61 46.51 2.03
C ARG A 493 -23.51 47.21 1.00
N THR A 494 -24.73 47.50 1.45
CA THR A 494 -25.90 48.09 0.79
C THR A 494 -25.73 49.55 0.33
N SER A 495 -26.27 49.92 -0.84
CA SER A 495 -27.50 50.77 -0.99
C SER A 495 -27.62 51.47 -2.37
N SER A 496 -28.73 51.17 -3.05
CA SER A 496 -29.59 51.98 -3.97
C SER A 496 -29.06 52.68 -5.27
N PRO A 497 -29.87 52.67 -6.38
CA PRO A 497 -29.53 53.21 -7.73
C PRO A 497 -30.35 54.52 -8.02
N PRO A 498 -30.61 55.01 -9.26
CA PRO A 498 -30.06 54.80 -10.63
C PRO A 498 -29.78 56.13 -11.41
N SER A 499 -29.15 56.07 -12.60
CA SER A 499 -29.59 56.83 -13.81
C SER A 499 -28.74 56.54 -15.05
N TRP A 500 -29.40 56.27 -16.17
CA TRP A 500 -28.90 56.27 -17.54
C TRP A 500 -28.71 57.70 -18.08
N GLU A 501 -27.76 57.95 -19.00
CA GLU A 501 -27.93 58.16 -20.47
C GLU A 501 -26.59 58.67 -21.14
N PRO A 502 -26.44 58.94 -22.46
CA PRO A 502 -25.55 58.18 -23.37
C PRO A 502 -24.43 58.98 -24.09
N GLY A 503 -23.56 58.31 -24.86
CA GLY A 503 -22.68 58.94 -25.85
C GLY A 503 -21.65 58.02 -26.54
N SER A 504 -21.79 57.82 -27.86
CA SER A 504 -20.85 57.16 -28.80
C SER A 504 -19.81 58.19 -29.35
N PRO A 505 -18.92 57.91 -30.36
CA PRO A 505 -18.38 56.66 -30.94
C PRO A 505 -16.85 56.70 -31.28
N GLY A 506 -16.30 55.58 -31.78
CA GLY A 506 -15.11 55.52 -32.68
C GLY A 506 -14.02 54.53 -32.21
N THR A 507 -13.37 53.68 -33.01
CA THR A 507 -13.31 53.44 -34.46
C THR A 507 -12.59 52.11 -34.73
N ARG A 508 -13.08 51.36 -35.74
CA ARG A 508 -12.36 50.52 -36.75
C ARG A 508 -11.55 49.25 -36.36
N SER A 509 -12.15 48.10 -36.70
CA SER A 509 -11.58 46.87 -37.34
C SER A 509 -10.88 47.18 -38.70
N PRO A 510 -10.20 46.26 -39.45
CA PRO A 510 -10.45 44.80 -39.59
C PRO A 510 -9.20 43.87 -39.83
N ALA A 511 -9.25 42.57 -39.49
CA ALA A 511 -9.57 41.36 -40.29
C ALA A 511 -8.46 40.74 -41.17
N GLY A 512 -8.50 39.41 -41.29
CA GLY A 512 -7.86 38.56 -42.31
C GLY A 512 -7.25 37.28 -41.69
N SER A 513 -7.81 36.06 -41.67
CA SER A 513 -8.46 35.16 -42.66
C SER A 513 -7.53 34.18 -43.37
N SER A 514 -7.89 32.88 -43.27
CA SER A 514 -7.61 31.77 -44.21
C SER A 514 -6.17 31.19 -44.20
N SER A 515 -5.87 29.92 -44.49
CA SER A 515 -6.61 28.76 -45.01
C SER A 515 -5.77 27.48 -44.84
N CYS A 516 -6.44 26.34 -44.94
CA CYS A 516 -5.90 24.97 -45.02
C CYS A 516 -5.91 24.51 -46.50
N PRO A 517 -5.07 23.54 -46.92
CA PRO A 517 -5.55 22.53 -47.87
C PRO A 517 -5.13 21.08 -47.58
N ARG A 518 -5.86 20.19 -48.26
CA ARG A 518 -6.04 18.74 -48.08
C ARG A 518 -5.00 17.82 -48.75
N CYS A 519 -4.94 16.59 -48.20
CA CYS A 519 -4.84 15.24 -48.78
C CYS A 519 -4.32 14.95 -50.20
N SER A 520 -3.39 14.00 -50.30
CA SER A 520 -3.32 12.80 -51.20
C SER A 520 -1.97 12.12 -50.91
N GLY A 521 -1.71 10.81 -50.92
CA GLY A 521 -2.32 9.64 -51.54
C GLY A 521 -1.18 8.84 -52.21
N SER A 522 -1.10 7.53 -51.96
CA SER A 522 -0.35 6.47 -52.68
C SER A 522 1.12 6.12 -52.32
N THR A 523 1.28 4.88 -51.86
CA THR A 523 2.43 3.96 -52.07
C THR A 523 2.24 3.28 -53.45
N PRO A 524 3.29 2.80 -54.15
CA PRO A 524 3.75 1.41 -53.93
C PRO A 524 5.24 1.10 -54.25
N ALA A 525 5.63 -0.11 -53.81
CA ALA A 525 6.56 -1.07 -54.44
C ALA A 525 8.10 -0.98 -54.26
N ARG A 526 8.64 -2.16 -53.91
CA ARG A 526 10.04 -2.61 -53.89
C ARG A 526 10.70 -2.61 -55.28
N PRO A 527 12.03 -2.79 -55.32
CA PRO A 527 12.54 -4.03 -55.93
C PRO A 527 13.62 -4.75 -55.10
N THR A 528 13.66 -6.07 -55.31
CA THR A 528 14.66 -7.06 -54.91
C THR A 528 15.81 -7.13 -55.92
N TRP A 529 17.05 -7.39 -55.49
CA TRP A 529 18.18 -8.13 -56.12
C TRP A 529 19.31 -8.14 -55.05
N GLY A 530 20.13 -9.16 -54.75
CA GLY A 530 20.45 -10.46 -55.35
C GLY A 530 21.98 -10.64 -55.39
N GLY A 531 22.55 -11.62 -54.67
CA GLY A 531 23.94 -12.14 -54.80
C GLY A 531 24.75 -12.17 -53.49
N ARG A 532 25.02 -13.31 -52.81
CA ARG A 532 26.02 -14.41 -53.07
C ARG A 532 27.47 -13.86 -53.12
N ALA A 533 28.52 -14.42 -52.49
CA ALA A 533 28.79 -15.74 -51.91
C ALA A 533 30.05 -15.75 -51.00
N ALA A 534 30.21 -16.87 -50.26
CA ALA A 534 31.46 -17.58 -49.87
C ALA A 534 32.50 -16.85 -49.00
N GLY A 535 32.76 -17.29 -47.76
CA GLY A 535 33.64 -18.42 -47.39
C GLY A 535 34.69 -17.85 -46.40
N SER A 536 35.23 -18.48 -45.36
CA SER A 536 35.49 -19.86 -45.02
C SER A 536 35.91 -19.91 -43.53
N ARG A 537 35.65 -21.04 -42.85
CA ARG A 537 36.23 -21.40 -41.54
C ARG A 537 37.64 -21.97 -41.73
N PRO A 538 38.43 -22.11 -40.64
CA PRO A 538 38.70 -23.48 -40.20
C PRO A 538 38.58 -23.71 -38.68
N ARG A 539 38.34 -24.99 -38.36
CA ARG A 539 38.24 -25.66 -37.05
C ARG A 539 39.62 -26.08 -36.51
N ARG A 540 39.76 -26.15 -35.18
CA ARG A 540 40.37 -27.25 -34.37
C ARG A 540 39.71 -27.21 -32.96
N ARG A 541 38.96 -28.17 -32.40
CA ARG A 541 39.25 -29.53 -31.84
C ARG A 541 40.50 -29.54 -30.93
N ARG A 542 40.58 -30.04 -29.69
CA ARG A 542 39.83 -30.89 -28.70
C ARG A 542 40.41 -30.49 -27.30
N ALA A 543 39.90 -30.79 -26.11
CA ALA A 543 39.58 -32.10 -25.52
C ALA A 543 38.93 -31.95 -24.12
N ARG A 544 38.18 -32.98 -23.71
CA ARG A 544 37.62 -33.25 -22.38
C ARG A 544 38.71 -33.66 -21.36
N ARG A 545 38.48 -33.40 -20.07
CA ARG A 545 38.53 -34.39 -18.96
C ARG A 545 38.29 -33.74 -17.58
N GLU A 546 37.31 -34.27 -16.86
CA GLU A 546 37.24 -34.40 -15.39
C GLU A 546 37.46 -35.91 -15.09
N PRO A 547 37.95 -36.36 -13.90
CA PRO A 547 37.15 -36.35 -12.65
C PRO A 547 37.90 -36.30 -11.26
N THR A 548 37.24 -35.67 -10.25
CA THR A 548 37.12 -35.95 -8.77
C THR A 548 38.32 -36.25 -7.81
N PRO A 549 38.17 -36.22 -6.45
CA PRO A 549 39.11 -35.58 -5.48
C PRO A 549 39.79 -36.57 -4.49
N PRO A 550 40.41 -36.06 -3.38
CA PRO A 550 40.26 -36.78 -2.10
C PRO A 550 40.04 -35.91 -0.84
N VAL A 551 39.74 -36.64 0.24
CA VAL A 551 39.18 -36.32 1.57
C VAL A 551 40.26 -36.17 2.66
N SER A 552 39.86 -35.63 3.82
CA SER A 552 40.36 -35.84 5.21
C SER A 552 41.23 -34.72 5.80
N ARG A 553 41.28 -34.42 7.11
CA ARG A 553 40.49 -34.69 8.35
C ARG A 553 41.08 -33.73 9.42
N HIS A 554 40.28 -33.47 10.45
CA HIS A 554 40.55 -32.77 11.74
C HIS A 554 41.87 -33.13 12.47
N PRO A 555 42.29 -32.31 13.45
CA PRO A 555 41.76 -32.40 14.83
C PRO A 555 40.69 -31.36 15.19
#